data_AF-A0A9E4BL94-F1
#
_entry.id   AF-A0A9E4BL94-F1
#
_cell.length_a   1.000
_cell.length_b   1.000
_cell.length_c   1.000
_cell.angle_alpha   90.00
_cell.angle_beta   90.00
_cell.angle_gamma   90.00
#
_symmetry.space_group_name_H-M   'P 1'
#
loop_
_entity.id
_entity.type
_entity.pdbx_description
1 polymer ?
#
loop_
_entity_poly.entity_id
_entity_poly.type
_entity_poly.pdbx_seq_one_letter_code
_entity_poly.pdbx_strand_id
1 'polypeptide(L)'
;WTSELTETATHITGNPIHPNGHAQRQPVSLSRSQWDCVLIEGDPILEIHIPEDGPMGFDLCGDSLRQVAEFFPKYFPDRPFKAICCTSWLLDPTYQLLLAKNSNIARFQRECYLFPLNSRSKYSGRERIFGPYSHDLSTAPRDSSMRAAVLDHIDNGGALISGGCLLWTDHLDKWGTQFYLHQHPIPKS
;
A
#
# COMPACT_ATOMS: atom_id res chain seq x y z
N TRP A 1 -14.89 -12.08 -7.17
CA TRP A 1 -14.28 -13.40 -7.36
C TRP A 1 -13.58 -13.74 -6.06
N THR A 2 -13.49 -15.02 -5.73
CA THR A 2 -12.82 -15.49 -4.51
C THR A 2 -11.46 -16.02 -4.92
N SER A 3 -10.41 -15.60 -4.22
CA SER A 3 -9.08 -16.17 -4.40
C SER A 3 -8.97 -17.51 -3.69
N GLU A 4 -8.20 -18.42 -4.24
CA GLU A 4 -7.90 -19.70 -3.62
C GLU A 4 -6.39 -19.81 -3.39
N LEU A 5 -6.01 -20.39 -2.25
CA LEU A 5 -4.63 -20.74 -1.92
C LEU A 5 -4.60 -22.23 -1.63
N THR A 6 -3.79 -22.97 -2.39
CA THR A 6 -3.56 -24.40 -2.17
C THR A 6 -2.09 -24.63 -1.93
N GLU A 7 -1.79 -25.30 -0.82
CA GLU A 7 -0.43 -25.63 -0.42
C GLU A 7 -0.24 -27.14 -0.42
N THR A 8 0.82 -27.59 -1.09
CA THR A 8 1.30 -28.97 -1.03
C THR A 8 2.71 -28.99 -0.44
N ALA A 9 3.26 -30.19 -0.23
CA ALA A 9 4.63 -30.35 0.24
C ALA A 9 5.68 -29.75 -0.73
N THR A 10 5.35 -29.57 -2.01
CA THR A 10 6.32 -29.11 -3.03
C THR A 10 5.96 -27.79 -3.69
N HIS A 11 4.68 -27.39 -3.67
CA HIS A 11 4.21 -26.20 -4.38
C HIS A 11 3.21 -25.39 -3.56
N ILE A 12 3.18 -24.09 -3.83
CA ILE A 12 2.14 -23.16 -3.40
C ILE A 12 1.47 -22.63 -4.66
N THR A 13 0.16 -22.82 -4.78
CA THR A 13 -0.63 -22.32 -5.90
C THR A 13 -1.66 -21.32 -5.40
N GLY A 14 -1.66 -20.12 -5.98
CA GLY A 14 -2.62 -19.09 -5.60
C GLY A 14 -2.59 -17.86 -6.50
N ASN A 15 -3.46 -16.91 -6.21
CA ASN A 15 -3.59 -15.65 -6.93
C ASN A 15 -2.56 -14.63 -6.45
N PRO A 16 -1.55 -14.27 -7.25
CA PRO A 16 -0.52 -13.35 -6.80
C PRO A 16 -1.09 -11.93 -6.67
N ILE A 17 -0.56 -11.18 -5.71
CA ILE A 17 -0.84 -9.76 -5.55
C ILE A 17 0.26 -9.00 -6.29
N HIS A 18 -0.10 -8.15 -7.25
CA HIS A 18 0.87 -7.26 -7.89
C HIS A 18 1.22 -6.11 -6.94
N PRO A 19 2.48 -5.63 -6.89
CA PRO A 19 2.88 -4.51 -6.02
C PRO A 19 2.14 -3.18 -6.23
N ASN A 20 1.26 -3.10 -7.22
CA ASN A 20 0.39 -1.95 -7.46
C ASN A 20 -0.95 -2.06 -6.71
N GLY A 21 -1.11 -3.05 -5.82
CA GLY A 21 -2.28 -3.20 -4.95
C GLY A 21 -3.39 -4.08 -5.52
N HIS A 22 -3.18 -4.73 -6.67
CA HIS A 22 -4.22 -5.53 -7.32
C HIS A 22 -3.91 -7.02 -7.29
N ALA A 23 -4.90 -7.81 -6.88
CA ALA A 23 -4.86 -9.26 -7.00
C ALA A 23 -5.04 -9.70 -8.46
N GLN A 24 -4.17 -10.58 -8.95
CA GLN A 24 -4.27 -11.14 -10.29
C GLN A 24 -5.22 -12.35 -10.30
N ARG A 25 -6.12 -12.40 -11.27
CA ARG A 25 -7.12 -13.48 -11.39
C ARG A 25 -6.53 -14.82 -11.80
N GLN A 26 -5.44 -14.81 -12.56
CA GLN A 26 -4.76 -16.02 -12.97
C GLN A 26 -3.89 -16.53 -11.81
N PRO A 27 -4.13 -17.74 -11.29
CA PRO A 27 -3.24 -18.31 -10.29
C PRO A 27 -1.89 -18.65 -10.90
N VAL A 28 -0.85 -18.57 -10.06
CA VAL A 28 0.50 -19.05 -10.33
C VAL A 28 0.81 -20.21 -9.38
N SER A 29 1.70 -21.11 -9.81
CA SER A 29 2.22 -22.19 -8.96
C SER A 29 3.71 -21.97 -8.75
N LEU A 30 4.11 -21.82 -7.50
CA LEU A 30 5.49 -21.56 -7.08
C LEU A 30 6.04 -22.83 -6.43
N SER A 31 7.20 -23.30 -6.92
CA SER A 31 7.91 -24.41 -6.31
C SER A 31 8.56 -23.96 -5.00
N ARG A 32 8.36 -24.72 -3.92
CA ARG A 32 9.01 -24.50 -2.62
C ARG A 32 10.52 -24.70 -2.65
N SER A 33 11.07 -25.35 -3.68
CA SER A 33 12.52 -25.48 -3.86
C SER A 33 13.17 -24.29 -4.58
N GLN A 34 12.36 -23.38 -5.14
CA GLN A 34 12.81 -22.23 -5.91
C GLN A 34 12.44 -20.89 -5.27
N TRP A 35 11.50 -20.91 -4.33
CA TRP A 35 10.96 -19.71 -3.69
C TRP A 35 11.08 -19.81 -2.18
N ASP A 36 11.62 -18.74 -1.59
CA ASP A 36 11.71 -18.58 -0.15
C ASP A 36 10.44 -17.92 0.40
N CYS A 37 9.93 -18.44 1.51
CA CYS A 37 8.86 -17.80 2.27
C CYS A 37 9.45 -16.67 3.12
N VAL A 38 9.21 -15.43 2.71
CA VAL A 38 9.76 -14.23 3.38
C VAL A 38 8.84 -13.64 4.45
N LEU A 39 7.54 -13.98 4.43
CA LEU A 39 6.55 -13.54 5.41
C LEU A 39 5.34 -14.49 5.42
N ILE A 40 4.90 -14.91 6.60
CA ILE A 40 3.69 -15.73 6.81
C ILE A 40 2.92 -15.28 8.05
N GLU A 41 1.69 -15.76 8.21
CA GLU A 41 0.90 -15.55 9.43
C GLU A 41 1.69 -15.95 10.69
N GLY A 42 1.66 -15.08 11.70
CA GLY A 42 2.42 -15.24 12.94
C GLY A 42 3.81 -14.61 12.93
N ASP A 43 4.34 -14.23 11.76
CA ASP A 43 5.59 -13.49 11.71
C ASP A 43 5.43 -12.08 12.30
N PRO A 44 6.40 -11.62 13.10
CA PRO A 44 6.37 -10.28 13.67
C PRO A 44 6.57 -9.22 12.59
N ILE A 45 5.66 -8.26 12.55
CA ILE A 45 5.73 -7.06 11.72
C ILE A 45 5.69 -5.81 12.60
N LEU A 46 6.22 -4.70 12.08
CA LEU A 46 6.03 -3.40 12.68
C LEU A 46 4.95 -2.64 11.94
N GLU A 47 3.82 -2.37 12.59
CA GLU A 47 2.79 -1.51 12.03
C GLU A 47 3.11 -0.04 12.27
N ILE A 48 3.06 0.77 11.20
CA ILE A 48 3.26 2.22 11.26
C ILE A 48 1.96 2.97 10.92
N HIS A 49 1.83 4.16 11.48
CA HIS A 49 0.72 5.07 11.22
C HIS A 49 1.21 6.32 10.48
N ILE A 50 0.44 6.78 9.49
CA ILE A 50 0.67 8.05 8.82
C ILE A 50 -0.11 9.13 9.58
N PRO A 51 0.56 10.06 10.28
CA PRO A 51 -0.11 11.11 11.04
C PRO A 51 -0.86 12.07 10.10
N GLU A 52 -1.84 12.79 10.65
CA GLU A 52 -2.63 13.78 9.91
C GLU A 52 -1.85 15.07 9.64
N ASP A 53 -0.77 15.30 10.38
CA ASP A 53 0.00 16.54 10.34
C ASP A 53 1.13 16.49 9.30
N GLY A 54 1.32 17.63 8.64
CA GLY A 54 2.38 17.88 7.69
C GLY A 54 2.23 17.15 6.34
N PRO A 55 3.01 17.60 5.33
CA PRO A 55 3.10 16.87 4.09
C PRO A 55 3.86 15.55 4.32
N MET A 56 3.39 14.46 3.72
CA MET A 56 4.14 13.20 3.60
C MET A 56 5.37 13.35 2.69
N GLY A 57 6.32 14.20 3.06
CA GLY A 57 7.49 14.51 2.25
C GLY A 57 8.23 13.24 1.87
N PHE A 58 8.40 13.00 0.57
CA PHE A 58 8.92 11.74 0.06
C PHE A 58 10.25 11.33 0.70
N ASP A 59 11.20 12.26 0.78
CA ASP A 59 12.52 11.98 1.35
C ASP A 59 12.43 11.79 2.88
N LEU A 60 11.59 12.58 3.56
CA LEU A 60 11.34 12.44 5.01
C LEU A 60 10.69 11.09 5.36
N CYS A 61 9.79 10.57 4.51
CA CYS A 61 9.24 9.23 4.68
C CYS A 61 10.33 8.16 4.58
N GLY A 62 11.20 8.24 3.55
CA GLY A 62 12.33 7.33 3.40
C GLY A 62 13.28 7.38 4.59
N ASP A 63 13.62 8.57 5.07
CA ASP A 63 14.51 8.77 6.23
C ASP A 63 13.88 8.22 7.52
N SER A 64 12.60 8.46 7.75
CA SER A 64 11.85 7.92 8.89
C SER A 64 11.83 6.39 8.89
N LEU A 65 11.61 5.77 7.72
CA LEU A 65 11.64 4.31 7.57
C LEU A 65 13.04 3.73 7.83
N ARG A 66 14.12 4.40 7.38
CA ARG A 66 15.49 3.96 7.68
C ARG A 66 15.80 4.05 9.18
N GLN A 67 15.33 5.09 9.86
CA GLN A 67 15.48 5.20 11.32
C GLN A 67 14.78 4.05 12.06
N VAL A 68 13.64 3.57 11.56
CA VAL A 68 12.97 2.38 12.12
C VAL A 68 13.88 1.15 12.09
N ALA A 69 14.56 0.91 10.97
CA ALA A 69 15.46 -0.23 10.81
C ALA A 69 16.69 -0.17 11.72
N GLU A 70 17.08 1.02 12.20
CA GLU A 70 18.16 1.18 13.19
C GLU A 70 17.65 1.14 14.63
N PHE A 71 16.50 1.78 14.89
CA PHE A 71 15.97 2.01 16.24
C PHE A 71 15.52 0.72 16.92
N PHE A 72 14.66 -0.06 16.25
CA PHE A 72 14.05 -1.22 16.89
C PHE A 72 15.06 -2.35 17.20
N PRO A 73 15.99 -2.71 16.30
CA PRO A 73 17.03 -3.68 16.64
C PRO A 73 17.93 -3.21 17.78
N LYS A 74 18.17 -1.89 17.92
CA LYS A 74 19.00 -1.31 18.98
C LYS A 74 18.32 -1.34 20.35
N TYR A 75 17.05 -0.95 20.43
CA TYR A 75 16.35 -0.77 21.71
C TYR A 75 15.45 -1.95 22.10
N PHE A 76 15.09 -2.80 21.15
CA PHE A 76 14.26 -3.99 21.36
C PHE A 76 14.87 -5.22 20.66
N PRO A 77 16.12 -5.60 20.98
CA PRO A 77 16.81 -6.70 20.29
C PRO A 77 16.08 -8.04 20.43
N ASP A 78 15.34 -8.25 21.52
CA ASP A 78 14.57 -9.48 21.78
C ASP A 78 13.22 -9.53 21.02
N ARG A 79 12.92 -8.52 20.20
CA ARG A 79 11.67 -8.40 19.42
C ARG A 79 11.97 -8.12 17.94
N PRO A 80 12.59 -9.07 17.22
CA PRO A 80 12.84 -8.89 15.80
C PRO A 80 11.52 -8.77 15.03
N PHE A 81 11.53 -8.05 13.92
CA PHE A 81 10.41 -7.93 13.00
C PHE A 81 10.93 -8.13 11.56
N LYS A 82 10.09 -8.70 10.69
CA LYS A 82 10.48 -9.02 9.31
C LYS A 82 10.12 -7.93 8.31
N ALA A 83 9.07 -7.17 8.58
CA ALA A 83 8.57 -6.15 7.66
C ALA A 83 7.90 -5.00 8.41
N ILE A 84 7.85 -3.84 7.76
CA ILE A 84 7.04 -2.70 8.11
C ILE A 84 5.73 -2.80 7.35
N CYS A 85 4.61 -2.60 8.03
CA CYS A 85 3.27 -2.64 7.47
C CYS A 85 2.54 -1.32 7.74
N CYS A 86 1.74 -0.88 6.79
CA CYS A 86 0.78 0.20 7.00
C CYS A 86 -0.55 -0.17 6.36
N THR A 87 -1.65 0.14 7.02
CA THR A 87 -2.98 0.11 6.42
C THR A 87 -3.60 1.50 6.49
N SER A 88 -4.13 1.99 5.38
CA SER A 88 -4.67 3.34 5.32
C SER A 88 -5.58 3.53 4.11
N TRP A 89 -6.49 4.48 4.23
CA TRP A 89 -7.23 5.01 3.08
C TRP A 89 -6.26 5.61 2.05
N LEU A 90 -5.13 6.18 2.49
CA LEU A 90 -4.07 6.73 1.64
C LEU A 90 -3.41 5.68 0.74
N LEU A 91 -3.64 4.39 0.97
CA LEU A 91 -3.09 3.28 0.20
C LEU A 91 -4.08 2.71 -0.82
N ASP A 92 -5.19 3.41 -1.08
CA ASP A 92 -6.01 3.15 -2.26
C ASP A 92 -5.15 3.32 -3.53
N PRO A 93 -4.92 2.24 -4.30
CA PRO A 93 -4.07 2.32 -5.50
C PRO A 93 -4.67 3.23 -6.59
N THR A 94 -5.96 3.55 -6.51
CA THR A 94 -6.63 4.51 -7.41
C THR A 94 -5.96 5.88 -7.34
N TYR A 95 -5.39 6.29 -6.20
CA TYR A 95 -4.70 7.57 -6.09
C TYR A 95 -3.46 7.69 -6.99
N GLN A 96 -2.87 6.59 -7.45
CA GLN A 96 -1.78 6.65 -8.44
C GLN A 96 -2.26 7.10 -9.82
N LEU A 97 -3.55 6.93 -10.11
CA LEU A 97 -4.21 7.33 -11.35
C LEU A 97 -4.81 8.75 -11.23
N LEU A 98 -5.40 9.07 -10.07
CA LEU A 98 -6.10 10.33 -9.85
C LEU A 98 -5.16 11.51 -9.58
N LEU A 99 -4.05 11.27 -8.86
CA LEU A 99 -3.17 12.33 -8.42
C LEU A 99 -2.01 12.55 -9.40
N ALA A 100 -1.48 13.78 -9.41
CA ALA A 100 -0.30 14.11 -10.18
C ALA A 100 0.87 13.17 -9.84
N LYS A 101 1.72 12.87 -10.84
CA LYS A 101 2.84 11.92 -10.68
C LYS A 101 3.79 12.30 -9.53
N ASN A 102 3.95 13.60 -9.26
CA ASN A 102 4.77 14.14 -8.18
C ASN A 102 4.06 14.26 -6.82
N SER A 103 2.78 13.86 -6.71
CA SER A 103 2.06 13.79 -5.44
C SER A 103 2.80 12.90 -4.44
N ASN A 104 2.95 13.39 -3.21
CA ASN A 104 3.60 12.64 -2.14
C ASN A 104 2.94 11.28 -1.87
N ILE A 105 1.59 11.23 -1.87
CA ILE A 105 0.83 9.99 -1.68
C ILE A 105 1.17 8.99 -2.79
N ALA A 106 1.09 9.41 -4.05
CA ALA A 106 1.34 8.55 -5.19
C ALA A 106 2.81 8.11 -5.26
N ARG A 107 3.77 8.97 -4.88
CA ARG A 107 5.19 8.61 -4.80
C ARG A 107 5.46 7.60 -3.69
N PHE A 108 4.93 7.82 -2.48
CA PHE A 108 5.04 6.89 -1.37
C PHE A 108 4.50 5.50 -1.73
N GLN A 109 3.30 5.45 -2.31
CA GLN A 109 2.69 4.19 -2.74
C GLN A 109 3.56 3.40 -3.73
N ARG A 110 4.27 4.06 -4.65
CA ARG A 110 5.13 3.40 -5.66
C ARG A 110 6.43 2.83 -5.09
N GLU A 111 6.82 3.21 -3.87
CA GLU A 111 7.98 2.64 -3.18
C GLU A 111 7.62 1.41 -2.33
N CYS A 112 6.33 1.14 -2.13
CA CYS A 112 5.87 0.06 -1.26
C CYS A 112 5.32 -1.12 -2.07
N TYR A 113 5.28 -2.31 -1.45
CA TYR A 113 4.51 -3.42 -1.99
C TYR A 113 3.05 -3.26 -1.54
N LEU A 114 2.20 -2.72 -2.40
CA LEU A 114 0.78 -2.56 -2.07
C LEU A 114 0.04 -3.90 -2.11
N PHE A 115 -0.91 -4.07 -1.19
CA PHE A 115 -1.84 -5.20 -1.20
C PHE A 115 -3.28 -4.75 -0.92
N PRO A 116 -4.28 -5.43 -1.52
CA PRO A 116 -5.67 -5.08 -1.33
C PRO A 116 -6.13 -5.47 0.07
N LEU A 117 -6.96 -4.62 0.67
CA LEU A 117 -7.76 -4.99 1.83
C LEU A 117 -9.18 -5.28 1.38
N ASN A 118 -9.88 -6.14 2.12
CA ASN A 118 -11.32 -6.30 1.96
C ASN A 118 -12.03 -5.05 2.48
N SER A 119 -12.07 -4.01 1.65
CA SER A 119 -12.71 -2.75 1.99
C SER A 119 -14.22 -2.94 1.98
N ARG A 120 -14.80 -3.07 3.19
CA ARG A 120 -16.25 -3.09 3.37
C ARG A 120 -16.90 -1.74 3.06
N SER A 121 -16.11 -0.66 3.08
CA SER A 121 -16.54 0.71 2.79
C SER A 121 -16.15 1.12 1.38
N LYS A 122 -17.06 1.81 0.68
CA LYS A 122 -16.80 2.52 -0.58
C LYS A 122 -16.50 4.01 -0.38
N TYR A 123 -16.37 4.44 0.88
CA TYR A 123 -16.23 5.83 1.30
C TYR A 123 -14.98 6.03 2.17
N SER A 124 -13.97 5.17 2.01
CA SER A 124 -12.77 5.23 2.85
C SER A 124 -12.05 6.58 2.70
N GLY A 125 -11.55 7.14 3.79
CA GLY A 125 -10.84 8.42 3.79
C GLY A 125 -11.72 9.66 3.56
N ARG A 126 -13.03 9.51 3.27
CA ARG A 126 -13.93 10.65 2.97
C ARG A 126 -13.95 11.70 4.06
N GLU A 127 -13.98 11.30 5.32
CA GLU A 127 -13.92 12.19 6.49
C GLU A 127 -12.59 12.94 6.57
N ARG A 128 -11.48 12.31 6.18
CA ARG A 128 -10.15 12.94 6.18
C ARG A 128 -9.96 13.92 5.03
N ILE A 129 -10.55 13.63 3.87
CA ILE A 129 -10.42 14.48 2.67
C ILE A 129 -11.37 15.69 2.76
N PHE A 130 -12.61 15.47 3.20
CA PHE A 130 -13.68 16.46 3.12
C PHE A 130 -14.13 17.00 4.47
N GLY A 131 -13.72 16.40 5.59
CA GLY A 131 -14.06 16.88 6.93
C GLY A 131 -15.57 17.09 7.10
N PRO A 132 -16.03 18.32 7.41
CA PRO A 132 -17.46 18.63 7.58
C PRO A 132 -18.33 18.28 6.36
N TYR A 133 -17.79 18.35 5.15
CA TYR A 133 -18.52 18.08 3.91
C TYR A 133 -18.66 16.59 3.59
N SER A 134 -18.07 15.71 4.42
CA SER A 134 -18.03 14.27 4.15
C SER A 134 -19.42 13.62 4.02
N HIS A 135 -20.47 14.17 4.65
CA HIS A 135 -21.82 13.61 4.58
C HIS A 135 -22.57 14.01 3.30
N ASP A 136 -22.30 15.20 2.76
CA ASP A 136 -22.92 15.73 1.55
C ASP A 136 -21.86 16.36 0.64
N LEU A 137 -21.36 15.54 -0.29
CA LEU A 137 -20.31 15.94 -1.22
C LEU A 137 -20.78 16.94 -2.28
N SER A 138 -22.10 17.16 -2.44
CA SER A 138 -22.61 18.19 -3.37
C SER A 138 -22.20 19.60 -2.96
N THR A 139 -21.89 19.78 -1.67
CA THR A 139 -21.41 21.05 -1.08
C THR A 139 -19.91 21.08 -0.87
N ALA A 140 -19.19 19.99 -1.19
CA ALA A 140 -17.77 19.88 -0.94
C ALA A 140 -16.95 20.80 -1.87
N PRO A 141 -15.94 21.51 -1.34
CA PRO A 141 -15.12 22.39 -2.15
C PRO A 141 -14.13 21.59 -3.02
N ARG A 142 -13.78 22.15 -4.18
CA ARG A 142 -12.72 21.68 -5.09
C ARG A 142 -11.45 22.53 -4.93
N ASP A 143 -11.14 22.91 -3.70
CA ASP A 143 -10.08 23.86 -3.31
C ASP A 143 -8.68 23.22 -3.16
N SER A 144 -8.57 21.92 -3.41
CA SER A 144 -7.29 21.22 -3.53
C SER A 144 -7.33 20.21 -4.67
N SER A 145 -6.16 19.85 -5.20
CA SER A 145 -6.04 18.83 -6.24
C SER A 145 -6.59 17.48 -5.79
N MET A 146 -6.41 17.13 -4.51
CA MET A 146 -6.95 15.91 -3.91
C MET A 146 -8.48 15.91 -3.94
N ARG A 147 -9.11 16.98 -3.42
CA ARG A 147 -10.58 17.08 -3.37
C ARG A 147 -11.19 17.10 -4.76
N ALA A 148 -10.60 17.86 -5.69
CA ALA A 148 -11.07 17.90 -7.08
C ALA A 148 -11.02 16.52 -7.75
N ALA A 149 -9.86 15.84 -7.69
CA ALA A 149 -9.70 14.53 -8.33
C ALA A 149 -10.59 13.44 -7.72
N VAL A 150 -10.81 13.49 -6.40
CA VAL A 150 -11.69 12.54 -5.71
C VAL A 150 -13.16 12.79 -6.05
N LEU A 151 -13.59 14.06 -6.11
CA LEU A 151 -14.96 14.38 -6.52
C LEU A 151 -15.21 13.91 -7.96
N ASP A 152 -14.28 14.15 -8.89
CA ASP A 152 -14.39 13.65 -10.26
C ASP A 152 -14.48 12.11 -10.31
N HIS A 153 -13.67 11.40 -9.51
CA HIS A 153 -13.73 9.94 -9.44
C HIS A 153 -15.09 9.45 -8.94
N ILE A 154 -15.64 10.09 -7.91
CA ILE A 154 -16.95 9.74 -7.33
C ILE A 154 -18.09 10.06 -8.32
N ASP A 155 -18.04 11.22 -8.98
CA ASP A 155 -19.02 11.63 -9.98
C ASP A 155 -19.08 10.63 -11.16
N ASN A 156 -17.96 9.96 -11.46
CA ASN A 156 -17.85 8.88 -12.45
C ASN A 156 -18.18 7.49 -11.89
N GLY A 157 -18.76 7.38 -10.69
CA GLY A 157 -19.16 6.12 -10.07
C GLY A 157 -18.04 5.34 -9.38
N GLY A 158 -16.87 5.97 -9.21
CA GLY A 158 -15.73 5.42 -8.50
C GLY A 158 -15.97 5.24 -7.00
N ALA A 159 -15.34 4.23 -6.41
CA ALA A 159 -15.34 4.01 -4.96
C ALA A 159 -14.01 4.46 -4.35
N LEU A 160 -14.04 4.85 -3.08
CA LEU A 160 -12.84 5.04 -2.26
C LEU A 160 -12.67 3.87 -1.31
N ILE A 161 -11.54 3.19 -1.39
CA ILE A 161 -11.23 1.98 -0.61
C ILE A 161 -10.02 2.21 0.30
N SER A 162 -9.74 1.26 1.19
CA SER A 162 -8.46 1.20 1.90
C SER A 162 -7.55 0.16 1.25
N GLY A 163 -6.25 0.40 1.37
CA GLY A 163 -5.22 -0.57 1.01
C GLY A 163 -4.26 -0.82 2.17
N GLY A 164 -3.40 -1.80 1.98
CA GLY A 164 -2.26 -2.06 2.83
C GLY A 164 -0.96 -1.96 2.03
N CYS A 165 0.15 -1.79 2.72
CA CYS A 165 1.46 -1.88 2.12
C CYS A 165 2.45 -2.60 3.02
N LEU A 166 3.40 -3.30 2.40
CA LEU A 166 4.56 -3.89 3.05
C LEU A 166 5.84 -3.24 2.53
N LEU A 167 6.81 -3.11 3.45
CA LEU A 167 8.18 -2.69 3.19
C LEU A 167 9.10 -3.61 3.99
N TRP A 168 10.08 -4.21 3.33
CA TRP A 168 11.11 -5.00 4.02
C TRP A 168 12.28 -4.10 4.39
N THR A 169 12.85 -4.31 5.57
CA THR A 169 13.90 -3.44 6.13
C THR A 169 15.18 -3.46 5.31
N ASP A 170 15.50 -4.60 4.70
CA ASP A 170 16.63 -4.80 3.77
C ASP A 170 16.43 -4.14 2.40
N HIS A 171 15.23 -3.66 2.08
CA HIS A 171 14.94 -2.94 0.82
C HIS A 171 14.89 -1.41 1.01
N LEU A 172 15.11 -0.89 2.23
CA LEU A 172 15.01 0.55 2.50
C LEU A 172 16.13 1.37 1.86
N ASP A 173 17.24 0.74 1.49
CA ASP A 173 18.31 1.35 0.69
C ASP A 173 17.87 1.58 -0.77
N LYS A 174 16.79 0.92 -1.22
CA LYS A 174 16.20 1.06 -2.57
C LYS A 174 15.13 2.16 -2.65
N TRP A 175 14.84 2.88 -1.57
CA TRP A 175 13.88 3.97 -1.59
C TRP A 175 14.22 5.00 -2.67
N GLY A 176 13.24 5.37 -3.49
CA GLY A 176 13.41 6.26 -4.65
C GLY A 176 13.59 5.52 -5.97
N THR A 177 13.67 4.19 -5.95
CA THR A 177 13.87 3.37 -7.15
C THR A 177 12.61 2.63 -7.60
N GLN A 178 11.51 2.72 -6.84
CA GLN A 178 10.27 1.97 -7.11
C GLN A 178 10.55 0.46 -7.23
N PHE A 179 11.37 -0.04 -6.31
CA PHE A 179 12.00 -1.37 -6.37
C PHE A 179 11.03 -2.52 -6.67
N TYR A 180 9.87 -2.54 -6.00
CA TYR A 180 8.88 -3.61 -6.19
C TYR A 180 8.20 -3.53 -7.56
N LEU A 181 7.89 -2.33 -8.06
CA LEU A 181 7.25 -2.14 -9.36
C LEU A 181 8.19 -2.48 -10.52
N HIS A 182 9.50 -2.26 -10.39
CA HIS A 182 10.46 -2.60 -11.44
C HIS A 182 10.80 -4.08 -11.51
N GLN A 183 10.62 -4.83 -10.43
CA GLN A 183 10.73 -6.30 -10.45
C GLN A 183 9.49 -6.98 -11.03
N HIS A 184 8.34 -6.30 -10.97
CA HIS A 184 7.08 -6.78 -11.48
C HIS A 184 6.44 -5.69 -12.36
N PRO A 185 6.93 -5.49 -13.59
CA PRO A 185 6.37 -4.48 -14.47
C PRO A 185 4.89 -4.75 -14.72
N ILE A 186 4.09 -3.68 -14.73
CA ILE A 186 2.64 -3.75 -14.96
C ILE A 186 2.41 -4.54 -16.27
N PRO A 187 1.59 -5.62 -16.26
CA PRO A 187 1.22 -6.32 -17.47
C PRO A 187 0.63 -5.31 -18.47
N LYS A 188 1.14 -5.28 -19.70
CA LYS A 188 0.52 -4.47 -20.75
C LYS A 188 -0.92 -4.96 -20.91
N SER A 189 -1.87 -4.06 -20.68
CA SER A 189 -3.31 -4.25 -20.91
C SER A 189 -3.60 -4.61 -22.36
#